data_AF-S8E3D3-F1
#
_entry.id   AF-S8E3D3-F1
#
_cell.length_a   1.000
_cell.length_b   1.000
_cell.length_c   1.000
_cell.angle_alpha   90.00
_cell.angle_beta   90.00
_cell.angle_gamma   90.00
#
_symmetry.space_group_name_H-M   'P 1'
#
loop_
_entity.id
_entity.type
_entity.pdbx_description
1 polymer ?
#
loop_
_entity_poly.entity_id
_entity_poly.type
_entity_poly.pdbx_seq_one_letter_code
_entity_poly.pdbx_strand_id
1 'polypeptide(L)' 'NALRPPRTTQYTAKSLFDQIIENTIDLDPEYQRDVVWPETKQSGLIDSILRNYYIPPVIF' A
#
# COMPACT_ATOMS: atom_id res chain seq x y z
N ASN A 1 15.83 2.41 19.45
CA ASN A 1 14.47 2.90 19.18
C ASN A 1 13.67 1.77 18.55
N ALA A 2 12.72 1.18 19.29
CA ALA A 2 11.85 0.14 18.74
C ALA A 2 10.75 0.77 17.88
N LEU A 3 10.42 0.14 16.75
CA LEU A 3 9.31 0.55 15.88
C LEU A 3 7.99 0.43 16.65
N ARG A 4 7.06 1.38 16.43
CA ARG A 4 5.74 1.35 17.07
C ARG A 4 4.98 0.10 16.61
N PRO A 5 4.14 -0.51 17.47
CA PRO A 5 3.35 -1.67 17.09
C PRO A 5 2.48 -1.36 15.86
N PRO A 6 2.39 -2.29 14.89
CA PRO A 6 1.62 -2.07 13.66
C PRO A 6 0.14 -1.91 14.01
N ARG A 7 -0.50 -0.87 13.48
CA ARG A 7 -1.94 -0.64 13.65
C ARG A 7 -2.68 -1.12 12.41
N THR A 8 -3.50 -2.15 12.56
CA THR A 8 -4.43 -2.56 11.50
C THR A 8 -5.55 -1.52 11.42
N THR A 9 -5.70 -0.86 10.28
CA THR A 9 -6.79 0.09 10.05
C THR A 9 -7.28 -0.08 8.61
N GLN A 10 -8.60 -0.05 8.42
CA GLN A 10 -9.19 -0.08 7.08
C GLN A 10 -9.29 1.36 6.57
N TYR A 11 -8.67 1.61 5.43
CA TYR A 11 -8.75 2.90 4.75
C TYR A 11 -9.45 2.72 3.40
N THR A 12 -10.24 3.72 3.02
CA THR A 12 -10.76 3.78 1.65
C THR A 12 -9.66 4.24 0.71
N ALA A 13 -9.76 3.90 -0.58
CA ALA A 13 -8.82 4.38 -1.59
C ALA A 13 -8.71 5.91 -1.60
N LYS A 14 -9.82 6.62 -1.34
CA LYS A 14 -9.82 8.09 -1.20
C LYS A 14 -8.95 8.55 -0.03
N SER A 15 -9.12 7.96 1.15
CA SER A 15 -8.32 8.36 2.33
C SER A 15 -6.83 8.08 2.13
N LEU A 16 -6.47 7.00 1.44
CA LEU A 16 -5.09 6.72 1.07
C LEU A 16 -4.55 7.77 0.08
N PHE A 17 -5.35 8.15 -0.91
CA PHE A 17 -5.00 9.17 -1.89
C PHE A 17 -4.81 10.56 -1.26
N ASP A 18 -5.71 10.94 -0.35
CA ASP A 18 -5.58 12.19 0.42
C ASP A 18 -4.28 12.18 1.24
N GLN A 19 -3.95 11.05 1.89
CA GLN A 19 -2.71 10.88 2.65
C GLN A 19 -1.44 11.02 1.79
N ILE A 20 -1.48 10.54 0.54
CA ILE A 20 -0.41 10.73 -0.45
C ILE A 20 -0.25 12.21 -0.79
N ILE A 21 -1.36 12.91 -1.08
CA ILE A 21 -1.34 14.34 -1.40
C ILE A 21 -0.81 15.17 -0.22
N GLU A 22 -1.20 14.80 1.00
CA GLU A 22 -0.78 15.47 2.23
C GLU A 22 0.66 15.11 2.65
N ASN A 23 1.36 14.24 1.91
CA ASN A 23 2.69 13.70 2.25
C ASN A 23 2.75 13.12 3.67
N THR A 24 1.65 12.52 4.13
CA THR A 24 1.57 11.90 5.46
C THR A 24 2.12 10.47 5.47
N ILE A 25 2.23 9.84 4.30
CA ILE A 25 2.83 8.53 4.13
C ILE A 25 4.11 8.64 3.31
N ASP A 26 5.12 7.87 3.70
CA ASP A 26 6.36 7.73 2.95
C ASP A 26 6.14 6.72 1.81
N LEU A 27 6.26 7.20 0.57
CA LEU A 27 6.18 6.36 -0.63
C LEU A 27 7.54 5.78 -1.04
N ASP A 28 8.61 6.20 -0.38
CA ASP A 28 9.98 5.79 -0.67
C ASP A 28 10.73 5.20 0.54
N PRO A 29 10.15 4.22 1.27
CA PRO A 29 10.87 3.57 2.35
C PRO A 29 11.98 2.65 1.84
N GLU A 30 13.18 2.79 2.41
CA GLU A 30 14.37 2.01 2.05
C GLU A 30 14.17 0.49 2.21
N TYR A 31 13.36 0.06 3.19
CA TYR A 31 13.03 -1.36 3.42
C TYR A 31 12.07 -1.98 2.39
N GLN A 32 11.41 -1.19 1.53
CA GLN A 32 10.54 -1.69 0.46
C GLN A 32 11.19 -1.63 -0.93
N ARG A 33 12.47 -1.23 -1.02
CA ARG A 33 13.19 -1.07 -2.30
C ARG A 33 13.77 -2.37 -2.88
N ASP A 34 13.89 -3.43 -2.08
CA ASP A 34 14.49 -4.70 -2.53
C ASP A 34 13.57 -5.55 -3.41
N VAL A 35 12.25 -5.33 -3.38
CA VAL A 35 11.27 -6.17 -4.07
C VAL A 35 10.43 -5.35 -5.05
N VAL A 36 10.96 -5.17 -6.26
CA VAL A 36 10.20 -4.58 -7.37
C VAL A 36 9.25 -5.62 -7.95
N TRP A 37 7.94 -5.32 -7.96
CA TRP A 37 6.95 -6.23 -8.55
C TRP A 37 7.08 -6.26 -10.08
N PRO A 38 7.11 -7.45 -10.71
CA PRO A 38 7.05 -7.55 -12.17
C PRO A 38 5.68 -7.06 -12.69
N GLU A 39 5.66 -6.63 -13.95
CA GLU A 39 4.48 -6.05 -14.62
C GLU A 39 3.21 -6.92 -14.51
N THR A 40 3.37 -8.24 -14.52
CA THR A 40 2.27 -9.20 -14.34
C THR A 40 1.63 -9.12 -12.96
N LYS A 41 2.43 -8.96 -11.89
CA LYS A 41 1.91 -8.77 -10.54
C LYS A 41 1.25 -7.41 -10.36
N GLN A 42 1.83 -6.37 -10.98
CA GLN A 42 1.23 -5.03 -10.97
C GLN A 42 -0.15 -5.03 -11.65
N SER A 43 -0.25 -5.66 -12.83
CA SER A 43 -1.53 -5.81 -13.54
C SER A 43 -2.55 -6.63 -12.74
N GLY A 44 -2.11 -7.70 -12.06
CA GLY A 44 -2.98 -8.53 -11.22
C GLY A 44 -3.57 -7.78 -10.02
N LEU A 45 -2.84 -6.80 -9.47
CA LEU A 45 -3.37 -5.91 -8.42
C LEU A 45 -4.52 -5.05 -8.96
N ILE A 46 -4.34 -4.45 -10.14
CA ILE A 46 -5.36 -3.62 -10.79
C ILE A 46 -6.61 -4.47 -11.10
N ASP A 47 -6.43 -5.68 -11.63
CA ASP A 47 -7.54 -6.61 -11.92
C ASP A 47 -8.29 -7.00 -10.63
N SER A 48 -7.57 -7.17 -9.50
CA SER A 48 -8.18 -7.45 -8.20
C SER A 48 -9.05 -6.30 -7.70
N ILE A 49 -8.60 -5.05 -7.89
CA ILE A 49 -9.38 -3.84 -7.55
C ILE A 49 -10.65 -3.79 -8.41
N LEU A 50 -10.52 -3.97 -9.73
CA LEU A 50 -11.64 -3.90 -10.67
C LEU A 50 -12.69 -4.99 -10.44
N ARG A 51 -12.26 -6.18 -10.02
CA ARG A 51 -13.14 -7.32 -9.73
C ARG A 51 -13.68 -7.32 -8.30
N ASN A 52 -13.34 -6.31 -7.50
CA ASN A 52 -13.71 -6.20 -6.09
C ASN A 52 -13.26 -7.43 -5.27
N TYR A 53 -12.10 -8.00 -5.64
CA TYR A 53 -11.48 -9.09 -4.89
C TYR A 53 -10.83 -8.57 -3.61
N TYR A 54 -10.67 -9.47 -2.64
CA TYR A 54 -9.99 -9.16 -1.39
C TYR A 54 -8.53 -8.79 -1.66
N ILE A 55 -8.14 -7.58 -1.25
CA ILE A 55 -6.75 -7.12 -1.32
C ILE A 55 -6.10 -7.37 0.05
N PRO A 56 -4.91 -8.01 0.08
CA PRO A 56 -4.20 -8.21 1.32
C PRO A 56 -3.86 -6.87 1.99
N PRO A 57 -3.76 -6.83 3.33
CA PRO A 57 -3.41 -5.62 4.05
C PRO A 57 -2.02 -5.13 3.63
N VAL A 58 -1.92 -3.83 3.34
CA VAL A 58 -0.67 -3.17 2.97
C VAL A 58 0.00 -2.62 4.23
N ILE A 59 1.32 -2.73 4.29
CA ILE A 59 2.15 -2.19 5.37
C ILE A 59 2.78 -0.90 4.83
N PHE A 60 2.49 0.21 5.49
CA PHE A 60 3.08 1.52 5.24
C PHE A 60 4.11 1.79 6.32
#